data_AF-A0A9R1M2V5-F1
#
_entry.id   AF-A0A9R1M2V5-F1
#
_cell.length_a   1.000
_cell.length_b   1.000
_cell.length_c   1.000
_cell.angle_alpha   90.00
_cell.angle_beta   90.00
_cell.angle_gamma   90.00
#
_symmetry.space_group_name_H-M   'P 1'
#
loop_
_entity.id
_entity.type
_entity.pdbx_description
1 polymer ?
#
loop_
_entity_poly.entity_id
_entity_poly.type
_entity_poly.pdbx_seq_one_letter_code
_entity_poly.pdbx_strand_id
1 'polypeptide(L)'
;MPSHLALLSCLLVLLLSLDKFLLHYLKRWLSGGGSIIPRIPTGAFSPRSHRTMAAAGKWSETAMLIIDMQKDFVDPAMGSPMLVAGGEAVVPAVAEAVAVARERGIFVVWVVREHDPSGRDVELFRRHLYSGGKGPTVKGLKGAELADGLFIKEGDYKLVKTRFSAFFATHLDSVLKTQGIKNLVIV
;
A
#
# COMPACT_ATOMS: atom_id res chain seq x y z
N MET A 1 1.79 40.50 -4.76
CA MET A 1 3.09 40.01 -4.27
C MET A 1 2.96 39.58 -2.82
N PRO A 2 2.61 38.30 -2.58
CA PRO A 2 3.29 37.51 -1.56
C PRO A 2 3.43 36.04 -2.02
N SER A 3 4.57 35.65 -2.60
CA SER A 3 4.76 34.26 -3.07
C SER A 3 6.08 33.61 -2.64
N HIS A 4 7.01 34.37 -2.05
CA HIS A 4 8.31 33.79 -1.64
C HIS A 4 8.32 33.22 -0.21
N LEU A 5 7.46 33.70 0.69
CA LEU A 5 7.42 33.23 2.09
C LEU A 5 6.70 31.86 2.24
N ALA A 6 5.75 31.53 1.37
CA ALA A 6 5.05 30.24 1.39
C ALA A 6 5.89 29.09 0.80
N LEU A 7 6.78 29.39 -0.15
CA LEU A 7 7.71 28.40 -0.73
C LEU A 7 8.83 28.04 0.26
N LEU A 8 9.31 28.99 1.06
CA LEU A 8 10.31 28.70 2.10
C LEU A 8 9.75 27.87 3.26
N SER A 9 8.48 28.04 3.65
CA SER A 9 7.89 27.23 4.71
C SER A 9 7.64 25.78 4.28
N CYS A 10 7.25 25.54 3.01
CA CYS A 10 7.13 24.20 2.44
C CYS A 10 8.48 23.48 2.33
N LEU A 11 9.55 24.19 1.95
CA LEU A 11 10.90 23.61 1.87
C LEU A 11 11.46 23.30 3.26
N LEU A 12 11.15 24.11 4.28
CA LEU A 12 11.59 23.88 5.66
C LEU A 12 10.85 22.71 6.32
N VAL A 13 9.57 22.49 6.01
CA VAL A 13 8.81 21.30 6.46
C VAL A 13 9.32 20.03 5.78
N LEU A 14 9.69 20.10 4.49
CA LEU A 14 10.35 18.99 3.81
C LEU A 14 11.73 18.70 4.40
N LEU A 15 12.53 19.73 4.71
CA LEU A 15 13.87 19.56 5.31
C LEU A 15 13.83 19.10 6.78
N LEU A 16 12.82 19.50 7.56
CA LEU A 16 12.62 19.07 8.94
C LEU A 16 11.89 17.72 9.06
N SER A 17 11.29 17.24 7.97
CA SER A 17 10.68 15.90 7.85
C SER A 17 11.56 14.91 7.07
N LEU A 18 12.83 15.26 6.82
CA LEU A 18 13.86 14.28 6.44
C LEU A 18 14.25 13.51 7.69
N ASP A 19 13.47 12.45 7.95
CA ASP A 19 13.80 11.45 8.94
C ASP A 19 15.22 10.92 8.67
N LYS A 20 15.92 10.48 9.73
CA LYS A 20 17.31 9.94 9.64
C LYS A 20 17.43 8.79 8.61
N PHE A 21 16.29 8.25 8.21
CA PHE A 21 16.07 7.27 7.17
C PHE A 21 16.42 7.72 5.75
N LEU A 22 16.03 8.94 5.32
CA LEU A 22 16.38 9.44 3.97
C LEU A 22 17.89 9.72 3.87
N LEU A 23 18.48 10.21 4.96
CA LEU A 23 19.93 10.37 5.13
C LEU A 23 20.68 9.03 5.13
N HIS A 24 20.07 7.95 5.65
CA HIS A 24 20.64 6.61 5.58
C HIS A 24 20.66 6.07 4.15
N TYR A 25 19.58 6.26 3.39
CA TYR A 25 19.51 5.86 1.98
C TYR A 25 20.42 6.70 1.08
N LEU A 26 20.47 8.02 1.27
CA LEU A 26 21.42 8.90 0.56
C LEU A 26 22.87 8.53 0.88
N LYS A 27 23.19 8.25 2.16
CA LYS A 27 24.53 7.79 2.55
C LYS A 27 24.88 6.44 1.92
N ARG A 28 23.94 5.49 1.90
CA ARG A 28 24.15 4.15 1.33
C ARG A 28 24.30 4.18 -0.19
N TRP A 29 23.65 5.12 -0.86
CA TRP A 29 23.80 5.38 -2.29
C TRP A 29 25.13 6.08 -2.61
N LEU A 30 25.53 7.07 -1.80
CA LEU A 30 26.81 7.77 -1.96
C LEU A 30 28.03 6.91 -1.55
N SER A 31 27.85 5.89 -0.71
CA SER A 31 28.93 4.98 -0.26
C SER A 31 29.05 3.70 -1.10
N GLY A 32 28.45 3.65 -2.30
CA GLY A 32 28.54 2.53 -3.23
C GLY A 32 29.92 2.38 -3.87
N GLY A 33 30.90 1.86 -3.13
CA GLY A 33 32.19 1.43 -3.67
C GLY A 33 33.07 0.77 -2.62
N GLY A 34 33.23 -0.56 -2.72
CA GLY A 34 34.33 -1.29 -2.08
C GLY A 34 33.95 -2.34 -1.03
N SER A 35 34.17 -3.60 -1.40
CA SER A 35 34.22 -4.78 -0.53
C SER A 35 35.23 -4.63 0.60
N ILE A 36 34.83 -4.77 1.87
CA ILE A 36 35.70 -5.21 2.97
C ILE A 36 34.86 -5.95 4.04
N ILE A 37 35.21 -7.21 4.31
CA ILE A 37 34.68 -8.06 5.39
C ILE A 37 35.28 -7.60 6.74
N PRO A 38 34.50 -7.36 7.82
CA PRO A 38 35.08 -7.16 9.13
C PRO A 38 34.99 -8.40 10.05
N ARG A 39 36.10 -8.65 10.75
CA ARG A 39 36.29 -9.67 11.79
C ARG A 39 35.44 -9.37 13.04
N ILE A 40 34.99 -10.44 13.71
CA ILE A 40 34.27 -10.43 14.98
C ILE A 40 35.25 -10.17 16.15
N PRO A 41 34.99 -9.20 17.04
CA PRO A 41 35.67 -9.11 18.33
C PRO A 41 34.89 -9.86 19.42
N THR A 42 35.57 -10.79 20.08
CA THR A 42 35.16 -11.42 21.34
C THR A 42 35.35 -10.44 22.50
N GLY A 43 34.25 -9.96 23.10
CA GLY A 43 34.31 -9.15 24.32
C GLY A 43 32.92 -8.91 24.90
N ALA A 44 32.74 -9.26 26.17
CA ALA A 44 31.48 -9.13 26.91
C ALA A 44 31.10 -7.67 27.15
N PHE A 45 29.86 -7.29 26.82
CA PHE A 45 29.30 -5.99 27.18
C PHE A 45 27.81 -6.12 27.56
N SER A 46 27.51 -5.69 28.79
CA SER A 46 26.19 -5.37 29.35
C SER A 46 26.48 -4.18 30.29
N PRO A 47 25.64 -3.12 30.40
CA PRO A 47 24.18 -3.19 30.45
C PRO A 47 23.38 -2.06 29.76
N ARG A 48 22.07 -2.33 29.60
CA ARG A 48 20.92 -1.42 29.42
C ARG A 48 20.92 -0.46 28.22
N SER A 49 20.18 -0.85 27.17
CA SER A 49 19.50 0.10 26.27
C SER A 49 17.98 -0.02 26.41
N HIS A 50 17.41 0.64 27.41
CA HIS A 50 16.02 1.09 27.32
C HIS A 50 15.94 2.21 26.28
N ARG A 51 15.85 1.86 25.00
CA ARG A 51 15.35 2.73 23.93
C ARG A 51 15.11 1.87 22.68
N THR A 52 13.96 2.09 22.03
CA THR A 52 13.48 1.50 20.76
C THR A 52 12.52 0.29 20.81
N MET A 53 11.68 0.13 21.85
CA MET A 53 10.54 -0.83 21.80
C MET A 53 9.18 -0.16 21.59
N ALA A 54 9.01 1.11 21.96
CA ALA A 54 7.71 1.78 21.92
C ALA A 54 7.20 2.08 20.50
N ALA A 55 8.10 2.28 19.53
CA ALA A 55 7.71 2.50 18.13
C ALA A 55 7.32 1.19 17.42
N ALA A 56 7.97 0.07 17.78
CA ALA A 56 7.68 -1.24 17.20
C ALA A 56 6.25 -1.71 17.53
N GLY A 57 5.76 -1.43 18.74
CA GLY A 57 4.40 -1.82 19.16
C GLY A 57 3.26 -1.04 18.47
N LYS A 58 3.53 0.14 17.90
CA LYS A 58 2.48 0.94 17.23
C LYS A 58 2.18 0.43 15.81
N TRP A 59 3.21 0.00 15.09
CA TRP A 59 3.06 -0.46 13.70
C TRP A 59 2.42 -1.85 13.62
N SER A 60 2.65 -2.71 14.61
CA SER A 60 2.02 -4.04 14.70
C SER A 60 0.50 -3.98 14.93
N GLU A 61 -0.02 -2.88 15.48
CA GLU A 61 -1.47 -2.65 15.65
C GLU A 61 -2.07 -1.83 14.47
N THR A 62 -1.34 -1.71 13.37
CA THR A 62 -1.76 -0.93 12.19
C THR A 62 -1.90 -1.83 10.98
N ALA A 63 -2.97 -1.62 10.20
CA ALA A 63 -3.11 -2.20 8.88
C ALA A 63 -3.13 -1.12 7.80
N MET A 64 -2.57 -1.45 6.64
CA MET A 64 -2.70 -0.66 5.42
C MET A 64 -3.69 -1.35 4.49
N LEU A 65 -4.78 -0.68 4.15
CA LEU A 65 -5.75 -1.13 3.16
C LEU A 65 -5.44 -0.45 1.83
N ILE A 66 -5.06 -1.23 0.82
CA ILE A 66 -4.86 -0.76 -0.54
C ILE A 66 -6.12 -1.11 -1.33
N ILE A 67 -6.89 -0.10 -1.74
CA ILE A 67 -8.25 -0.30 -2.25
C ILE A 67 -8.32 -0.11 -3.76
N ASP A 68 -8.87 -1.12 -4.45
CA ASP A 68 -9.27 -1.06 -5.86
C ASP A 68 -8.12 -0.61 -6.82
N MET A 69 -6.86 -0.89 -6.46
CA MET A 69 -5.67 -0.66 -7.32
C MET A 69 -5.55 -1.75 -8.41
N GLN A 70 -6.58 -1.88 -9.24
CA GLN A 70 -6.71 -2.87 -10.30
C GLN A 70 -6.71 -2.21 -11.68
N LYS A 71 -6.33 -2.96 -12.72
CA LYS A 71 -6.15 -2.45 -14.09
C LYS A 71 -7.39 -1.71 -14.61
N ASP A 72 -8.59 -2.22 -14.39
CA ASP A 72 -9.83 -1.55 -14.84
C ASP A 72 -10.08 -0.17 -14.22
N PHE A 73 -9.40 0.18 -13.14
CA PHE A 73 -9.48 1.49 -12.50
C PHE A 73 -8.31 2.42 -12.85
N VAL A 74 -7.15 1.87 -13.20
CA VAL A 74 -5.90 2.64 -13.24
C VAL A 74 -5.18 2.61 -14.57
N ASP A 75 -5.38 1.60 -15.41
CA ASP A 75 -4.66 1.42 -16.67
C ASP A 75 -5.52 1.93 -17.84
N PRO A 76 -5.17 3.07 -18.48
CA PRO A 76 -5.93 3.61 -19.60
C PRO A 76 -6.01 2.64 -20.79
N ALA A 77 -5.03 1.74 -20.96
CA ALA A 77 -5.02 0.76 -22.04
C ALA A 77 -6.12 -0.29 -21.92
N MET A 78 -6.73 -0.43 -20.72
CA MET A 78 -7.90 -1.30 -20.55
C MET A 78 -9.16 -0.75 -21.24
N GLY A 79 -9.23 0.55 -21.53
CA GLY A 79 -10.43 1.18 -22.08
C GLY A 79 -11.67 0.98 -21.19
N SER A 80 -11.45 0.76 -19.89
CA SER A 80 -12.49 0.42 -18.94
C SER A 80 -13.40 1.63 -18.67
N PRO A 81 -14.74 1.43 -18.58
CA PRO A 81 -15.67 2.50 -18.18
C PRO A 81 -15.48 2.93 -16.71
N MET A 82 -14.63 2.23 -15.95
CA MET A 82 -14.35 2.47 -14.54
C MET A 82 -13.02 3.19 -14.31
N LEU A 83 -12.34 3.61 -15.38
CA LEU A 83 -11.06 4.30 -15.30
C LEU A 83 -11.17 5.56 -14.43
N VAL A 84 -10.27 5.69 -13.47
CA VAL A 84 -10.15 6.84 -12.59
C VAL A 84 -9.07 7.77 -13.14
N ALA A 85 -9.43 9.03 -13.39
CA ALA A 85 -8.49 10.03 -13.87
C ALA A 85 -7.32 10.19 -12.87
N GLY A 86 -6.09 10.07 -13.37
CA GLY A 86 -4.88 10.14 -12.55
C GLY A 86 -4.53 8.86 -11.77
N GLY A 87 -5.32 7.78 -11.90
CA GLY A 87 -5.07 6.50 -11.22
C GLY A 87 -3.71 5.88 -11.55
N GLU A 88 -3.29 5.94 -12.82
CA GLU A 88 -1.96 5.45 -13.23
C GLU A 88 -0.82 6.18 -12.52
N ALA A 89 -0.95 7.50 -12.37
CA ALA A 89 0.12 8.36 -11.84
C ALA A 89 0.40 8.12 -10.35
N VAL A 90 -0.56 7.55 -9.60
CA VAL A 90 -0.37 7.26 -8.17
C VAL A 90 0.27 5.91 -7.90
N VAL A 91 0.31 5.00 -8.90
CA VAL A 91 0.82 3.63 -8.74
C VAL A 91 2.24 3.59 -8.12
N PRO A 92 3.22 4.42 -8.55
CA PRO A 92 4.55 4.41 -7.95
C PRO A 92 4.55 4.80 -6.45
N ALA A 93 3.74 5.78 -6.07
CA ALA A 93 3.63 6.23 -4.68
C ALA A 93 2.96 5.15 -3.80
N VAL A 94 1.95 4.44 -4.33
CA VAL A 94 1.35 3.29 -3.65
C VAL A 94 2.38 2.19 -3.45
N ALA A 95 3.18 1.86 -4.47
CA ALA A 95 4.22 0.85 -4.38
C ALA A 95 5.25 1.18 -3.29
N GLU A 96 5.68 2.43 -3.20
CA GLU A 96 6.58 2.92 -2.15
C GLU A 96 5.95 2.82 -0.76
N ALA A 97 4.69 3.27 -0.61
CA ALA A 97 3.97 3.20 0.66
C ALA A 97 3.83 1.75 1.16
N VAL A 98 3.53 0.81 0.25
CA VAL A 98 3.45 -0.62 0.58
C VAL A 98 4.82 -1.18 0.96
N ALA A 99 5.90 -0.76 0.30
CA ALA A 99 7.25 -1.19 0.67
C ALA A 99 7.60 -0.76 2.11
N VAL A 100 7.33 0.52 2.45
CA VAL A 100 7.53 1.05 3.80
C VAL A 100 6.64 0.32 4.83
N ALA A 101 5.39 0.02 4.48
CA ALA A 101 4.48 -0.71 5.37
C ALA A 101 5.03 -2.09 5.72
N ARG A 102 5.51 -2.83 4.73
CA ARG A 102 6.12 -4.16 4.93
C ARG A 102 7.40 -4.08 5.77
N GLU A 103 8.28 -3.12 5.50
CA GLU A 103 9.51 -2.90 6.30
C GLU A 103 9.22 -2.62 7.78
N ARG A 104 8.06 -1.99 8.07
CA ARG A 104 7.62 -1.65 9.43
C ARG A 104 6.79 -2.75 10.11
N GLY A 105 6.51 -3.85 9.42
CA GLY A 105 5.64 -4.92 9.92
C GLY A 105 4.17 -4.52 10.04
N ILE A 106 3.72 -3.54 9.25
CA ILE A 106 2.31 -3.17 9.13
C ILE A 106 1.57 -4.29 8.39
N PHE A 107 0.38 -4.64 8.85
CA PHE A 107 -0.45 -5.65 8.18
C PHE A 107 -1.00 -5.12 6.86
N VAL A 108 -0.54 -5.66 5.73
CA VAL A 108 -0.94 -5.21 4.38
C VAL A 108 -2.15 -5.99 3.90
N VAL A 109 -3.21 -5.27 3.55
CA VAL A 109 -4.46 -5.84 3.01
C VAL A 109 -4.74 -5.26 1.63
N TRP A 110 -4.72 -6.11 0.61
CA TRP A 110 -5.15 -5.78 -0.74
C TRP A 110 -6.65 -5.99 -0.87
N VAL A 111 -7.38 -4.89 -0.94
CA VAL A 111 -8.83 -4.90 -1.11
C VAL A 111 -9.14 -4.76 -2.59
N VAL A 112 -9.66 -5.82 -3.20
CA VAL A 112 -9.95 -5.88 -4.63
C VAL A 112 -11.41 -6.20 -4.90
N ARG A 113 -11.88 -5.87 -6.10
CA ARG A 113 -13.15 -6.35 -6.63
C ARG A 113 -12.92 -7.53 -7.55
N GLU A 114 -13.71 -8.57 -7.35
CA GLU A 114 -13.84 -9.66 -8.29
C GLU A 114 -15.32 -9.97 -8.41
N HIS A 115 -15.90 -9.65 -9.56
CA HIS A 115 -17.31 -9.86 -9.83
C HIS A 115 -17.55 -11.17 -10.57
N ASP A 116 -18.70 -11.78 -10.29
CA ASP A 116 -19.24 -12.88 -11.07
C ASP A 116 -19.36 -12.48 -12.56
N PRO A 117 -18.94 -13.32 -13.52
CA PRO A 117 -19.00 -12.99 -14.95
C PRO A 117 -20.39 -12.65 -15.49
N SER A 118 -21.46 -13.11 -14.84
CA SER A 118 -22.84 -12.79 -15.17
C SER A 118 -23.35 -11.50 -14.52
N GLY A 119 -22.54 -10.81 -13.71
CA GLY A 119 -22.87 -9.54 -13.08
C GLY A 119 -23.94 -9.63 -11.97
N ARG A 120 -24.23 -10.84 -11.46
CA ARG A 120 -25.25 -11.08 -10.44
C ARG A 120 -24.95 -10.38 -9.12
N ASP A 121 -23.68 -10.28 -8.77
CA ASP A 121 -23.21 -9.68 -7.52
C ASP A 121 -22.87 -8.19 -7.65
N VAL A 122 -23.05 -7.57 -8.82
CA VAL A 122 -22.68 -6.17 -9.10
C VAL A 122 -23.73 -5.20 -8.54
N GLU A 123 -23.32 -3.96 -8.24
CA GLU A 123 -24.26 -2.88 -7.90
C GLU A 123 -25.29 -2.66 -9.03
N LEU A 124 -26.57 -2.43 -8.67
CA LEU A 124 -27.67 -2.36 -9.65
C LEU A 124 -27.42 -1.36 -10.78
N PHE A 125 -26.88 -0.18 -10.47
CA PHE A 125 -26.61 0.87 -11.44
C PHE A 125 -25.42 0.55 -12.37
N ARG A 126 -24.60 -0.46 -12.08
CA ARG A 126 -23.48 -0.91 -12.93
C ARG A 126 -23.77 -2.20 -13.68
N ARG A 127 -24.88 -2.87 -13.39
CA ARG A 127 -25.23 -4.16 -14.02
C ARG A 127 -25.27 -4.10 -15.55
N HIS A 128 -25.64 -2.96 -16.12
CA HIS A 128 -25.68 -2.73 -17.56
C HIS A 128 -24.29 -2.81 -18.24
N LEU A 129 -23.20 -2.70 -17.48
CA LEU A 129 -21.83 -2.85 -17.97
C LEU A 129 -21.41 -4.31 -18.16
N TYR A 130 -22.24 -5.26 -17.72
CA TYR A 130 -21.93 -6.68 -17.72
C TYR A 130 -22.77 -7.41 -18.76
N SER A 131 -22.10 -8.05 -19.72
CA SER A 131 -22.75 -8.84 -20.78
C SER A 131 -21.78 -9.87 -21.35
N GLY A 132 -22.28 -11.07 -21.67
CA GLY A 132 -21.49 -12.12 -22.31
C GLY A 132 -20.24 -12.54 -21.53
N GLY A 133 -20.27 -12.50 -20.19
CA GLY A 133 -19.13 -12.85 -19.35
C GLY A 133 -18.06 -11.77 -19.23
N LYS A 134 -18.30 -10.57 -19.79
CA LYS A 134 -17.40 -9.42 -19.75
C LYS A 134 -17.98 -8.31 -18.88
N GLY A 135 -17.11 -7.51 -18.31
CA GLY A 135 -17.45 -6.35 -17.49
C GLY A 135 -16.23 -5.94 -16.66
N PRO A 136 -16.32 -4.81 -15.94
CA PRO A 136 -15.23 -4.38 -15.07
C PRO A 136 -14.95 -5.38 -13.96
N THR A 137 -13.68 -5.65 -13.67
CA THR A 137 -13.20 -6.47 -12.55
C THR A 137 -13.86 -7.85 -12.45
N VAL A 138 -14.22 -8.44 -13.60
CA VAL A 138 -14.72 -9.83 -13.63
C VAL A 138 -13.61 -10.78 -13.20
N LYS A 139 -13.94 -11.70 -12.29
CA LYS A 139 -13.00 -12.68 -11.73
C LYS A 139 -12.27 -13.46 -12.84
N GLY A 140 -10.95 -13.47 -12.77
CA GLY A 140 -10.09 -14.19 -13.71
C GLY A 140 -9.83 -13.48 -15.05
N LEU A 141 -10.40 -12.29 -15.27
CA LEU A 141 -10.05 -11.45 -16.40
C LEU A 141 -8.96 -10.44 -16.01
N LYS A 142 -8.19 -10.00 -17.01
CA LYS A 142 -7.08 -9.06 -16.86
C LYS A 142 -7.47 -7.78 -16.12
N GLY A 143 -8.68 -7.27 -16.32
CA GLY A 143 -9.18 -6.06 -15.66
C GLY A 143 -9.27 -6.17 -14.12
N ALA A 144 -9.42 -7.38 -13.59
CA ALA A 144 -9.42 -7.66 -12.16
C ALA A 144 -8.02 -7.85 -11.55
N GLU A 145 -6.96 -7.90 -12.37
CA GLU A 145 -5.58 -7.96 -11.87
C GLU A 145 -5.17 -6.63 -11.25
N LEU A 146 -4.15 -6.66 -10.38
CA LEU A 146 -3.57 -5.44 -9.84
C LEU A 146 -2.91 -4.59 -10.95
N ALA A 147 -2.80 -3.29 -10.68
CA ALA A 147 -2.01 -2.38 -11.51
C ALA A 147 -0.59 -2.91 -11.75
N ASP A 148 -0.02 -2.62 -12.92
CA ASP A 148 1.36 -3.00 -13.20
C ASP A 148 2.34 -2.36 -12.20
N GLY A 149 3.27 -3.16 -11.66
CA GLY A 149 4.19 -2.73 -10.60
C GLY A 149 3.68 -2.99 -9.17
N LEU A 150 2.43 -3.40 -8.99
CA LEU A 150 1.89 -3.82 -7.70
C LEU A 150 1.77 -5.34 -7.62
N PHE A 151 2.22 -5.89 -6.49
CA PHE A 151 2.24 -7.34 -6.27
C PHE A 151 1.86 -7.67 -4.84
N ILE A 152 1.01 -8.68 -4.69
CA ILE A 152 0.71 -9.31 -3.40
C ILE A 152 1.89 -10.22 -3.06
N LYS A 153 2.51 -10.00 -1.90
CA LYS A 153 3.62 -10.83 -1.41
C LYS A 153 3.12 -11.84 -0.39
N GLU A 154 3.94 -12.85 -0.11
CA GLU A 154 3.70 -13.76 1.01
C GLU A 154 3.55 -12.97 2.32
N GLY A 155 2.52 -13.30 3.11
CA GLY A 155 2.18 -12.60 4.35
C GLY A 155 1.19 -11.43 4.17
N ASP A 156 1.00 -10.91 2.95
CA ASP A 156 -0.10 -9.97 2.68
C ASP A 156 -1.45 -10.70 2.69
N TYR A 157 -2.53 -9.97 2.98
CA TYR A 157 -3.89 -10.50 2.92
C TYR A 157 -4.65 -9.96 1.72
N LYS A 158 -5.25 -10.84 0.92
CA LYS A 158 -6.15 -10.45 -0.18
C LYS A 158 -7.60 -10.53 0.27
N LEU A 159 -8.31 -9.41 0.23
CA LEU A 159 -9.73 -9.33 0.49
C LEU A 159 -10.49 -9.04 -0.80
N VAL A 160 -11.46 -9.88 -1.14
CA VAL A 160 -12.39 -9.62 -2.25
C VAL A 160 -13.67 -8.97 -1.71
N LYS A 161 -14.10 -7.86 -2.33
CA LYS A 161 -15.37 -7.19 -2.04
C LYS A 161 -16.20 -7.00 -3.30
N THR A 162 -17.51 -6.96 -3.14
CA THR A 162 -18.48 -6.72 -4.24
C THR A 162 -19.22 -5.39 -4.09
N ARG A 163 -18.90 -4.60 -3.06
CA ARG A 163 -19.49 -3.28 -2.77
C ARG A 163 -18.40 -2.25 -2.55
N PHE A 164 -18.80 -0.98 -2.37
CA PHE A 164 -17.89 0.10 -2.03
C PHE A 164 -17.15 -0.12 -0.72
N SER A 165 -17.89 -0.43 0.34
CA SER A 165 -17.29 -0.69 1.65
C SER A 165 -16.54 -2.02 1.63
N ALA A 166 -15.27 -1.97 2.04
CA ALA A 166 -14.47 -3.17 2.29
C ALA A 166 -14.98 -4.00 3.47
N PHE A 167 -15.79 -3.41 4.35
CA PHE A 167 -16.36 -4.08 5.53
C PHE A 167 -17.71 -4.73 5.28
N PHE A 168 -18.44 -4.27 4.26
CA PHE A 168 -19.80 -4.76 4.02
C PHE A 168 -19.77 -6.15 3.39
N ALA A 169 -20.37 -7.12 4.09
CA ALA A 169 -20.46 -8.51 3.66
C ALA A 169 -19.10 -9.14 3.31
N THR A 170 -18.06 -8.80 4.08
CA THR A 170 -16.73 -9.42 4.00
C THR A 170 -16.25 -9.84 5.39
N HIS A 171 -15.12 -10.54 5.46
CA HIS A 171 -14.50 -10.94 6.72
C HIS A 171 -13.52 -9.90 7.30
N LEU A 172 -13.42 -8.70 6.72
CA LEU A 172 -12.38 -7.72 7.06
C LEU A 172 -12.37 -7.34 8.54
N ASP A 173 -13.53 -7.03 9.12
CA ASP A 173 -13.65 -6.66 10.54
C ASP A 173 -13.11 -7.77 11.46
N SER A 174 -13.52 -9.01 11.20
CA SER A 174 -13.05 -10.17 11.97
C SER A 174 -11.55 -10.38 11.82
N VAL A 175 -11.01 -10.29 10.61
CA VAL A 175 -9.56 -10.44 10.35
C VAL A 175 -8.76 -9.36 11.08
N LEU A 176 -9.16 -8.10 10.99
CA LEU A 176 -8.48 -6.99 11.66
C LEU A 176 -8.49 -7.15 13.18
N LYS A 177 -9.64 -7.54 13.76
CA LYS A 177 -9.76 -7.79 15.20
C LYS A 177 -8.89 -8.97 15.66
N THR A 178 -8.88 -10.07 14.91
CA THR A 178 -8.02 -11.23 15.21
C THR A 178 -6.53 -10.87 15.14
N GLN A 179 -6.14 -9.98 14.23
CA GLN A 179 -4.77 -9.47 14.12
C GLN A 179 -4.43 -8.38 15.15
N GLY A 180 -5.37 -7.98 16.03
CA GLY A 180 -5.15 -6.95 17.04
C GLY A 180 -5.01 -5.53 16.47
N ILE A 181 -5.52 -5.29 15.25
CA ILE A 181 -5.40 -4.01 14.57
C ILE A 181 -6.34 -2.98 15.20
N LYS A 182 -5.80 -1.79 15.47
CA LYS A 182 -6.51 -0.63 16.03
C LYS A 182 -6.45 0.60 15.14
N ASN A 183 -5.53 0.63 14.18
CA ASN A 183 -5.27 1.77 13.30
C ASN A 183 -5.34 1.33 11.83
N LEU A 184 -5.96 2.15 10.99
CA LEU A 184 -6.04 1.92 9.55
C LEU A 184 -5.39 3.06 8.79
N VAL A 185 -4.53 2.70 7.84
CA VAL A 185 -4.08 3.58 6.76
C VAL A 185 -4.79 3.13 5.49
N ILE A 186 -5.43 4.06 4.79
CA ILE A 186 -6.18 3.77 3.57
C ILE A 186 -5.45 4.42 2.40
N VAL A 187 -5.19 3.63 1.37
CA VAL A 187 -4.51 4.02 0.14
C VAL A 187 -5.35 3.63 -1.06
#